data_AF-A0A521TFP9-F1
#
_entry.id   AF-A0A521TFP9-F1
#
_cell.length_a   1.000
_cell.length_b   1.000
_cell.length_c   1.000
_cell.angle_alpha   90.00
_cell.angle_beta   90.00
_cell.angle_gamma   90.00
#
_symmetry.space_group_name_H-M   'P 1'
#
loop_
_entity.id
_entity.type
_entity.pdbx_description
1 polymer ?
#
loop_
_entity_poly.entity_id
_entity_poly.type
_entity_poly.pdbx_seq_one_letter_code
_entity_poly.pdbx_strand_id
1 'polypeptide(L)'
;MSRTIPWFLRLPRGAVARRDVIERLSFALHRERRVDPGDVVHAFGFKCDELAFAREVLTRHPRYWVFRTHQQRRCGDFAAVDMSSPDPARRAVCVVELKRAEALRVDRGAGLQLARAAELLAALAAETGIVTADAPVVRVTGDGRALAGWLGRGAAA
;
A
#
# COMPACT_ATOMS: atom_id res chain seq x y z
N MET A 1 -16.82 -20.36 -1.12
CA MET A 1 -15.82 -19.43 -1.69
C MET A 1 -16.03 -18.08 -1.03
N SER A 2 -15.00 -17.54 -0.38
CA SER A 2 -15.11 -16.31 0.42
C SER A 2 -15.36 -15.11 -0.50
N ARG A 3 -16.47 -14.39 -0.27
CA ARG A 3 -16.81 -13.13 -0.98
C ARG A 3 -16.13 -11.91 -0.35
N THR A 4 -15.15 -12.13 0.51
CA THR A 4 -14.55 -11.05 1.30
C THR A 4 -13.61 -10.21 0.46
N ILE A 5 -13.84 -8.90 0.47
CA ILE A 5 -12.94 -7.91 -0.14
C ILE A 5 -11.57 -8.02 0.57
N PRO A 6 -10.45 -8.11 -0.19
CA PRO A 6 -9.12 -8.23 0.40
C PRO A 6 -8.74 -6.99 1.21
N TRP A 7 -7.65 -7.07 1.97
CA TRP A 7 -7.11 -5.93 2.70
C TRP A 7 -6.34 -4.95 1.81
N PHE A 8 -5.79 -5.46 0.71
CA PHE A 8 -4.93 -4.71 -0.19
C PHE A 8 -4.98 -5.29 -1.61
N LEU A 9 -4.51 -4.49 -2.57
CA LEU A 9 -4.19 -4.90 -3.94
C LEU A 9 -2.73 -4.61 -4.22
N ARG A 10 -1.96 -5.60 -4.67
CA ARG A 10 -0.62 -5.33 -5.20
C ARG A 10 -0.74 -4.47 -6.45
N LEU A 11 0.09 -3.44 -6.56
CA LEU A 11 0.16 -2.58 -7.74
C LEU A 11 1.37 -2.96 -8.59
N PRO A 12 1.18 -3.67 -9.73
CA PRO A 12 2.29 -3.95 -10.64
C PRO A 12 2.81 -2.66 -11.27
N ARG A 13 4.14 -2.53 -11.38
CA ARG A 13 4.80 -1.36 -11.99
C ARG A 13 4.26 -1.03 -13.40
N GLY A 14 4.08 -2.05 -14.24
CA GLY A 14 3.52 -1.87 -15.58
C GLY A 14 2.03 -1.47 -15.58
N ALA A 15 1.28 -1.86 -14.55
CA ALA A 15 -0.15 -1.62 -14.48
C ALA A 15 -0.46 -0.16 -14.08
N VAL A 16 0.31 0.42 -13.16
CA VAL A 16 0.09 1.81 -12.72
C VAL A 16 0.33 2.84 -13.81
N ALA A 17 1.01 2.51 -14.92
CA ALA A 17 1.12 3.39 -16.10
C ALA A 17 -0.26 3.72 -16.70
N ARG A 18 -1.25 2.85 -16.50
CA ARG A 18 -2.61 3.03 -16.97
C ARG A 18 -3.47 3.73 -15.91
N ARG A 19 -4.52 4.44 -16.36
CA ARG A 19 -5.49 5.07 -15.45
C ARG A 19 -6.53 4.07 -14.93
N ASP A 20 -6.81 3.01 -15.69
CA ASP A 20 -7.82 1.97 -15.45
C ASP A 20 -7.32 0.80 -14.57
N VAL A 21 -6.21 0.97 -13.83
CA VAL A 21 -5.54 -0.15 -13.15
C VAL A 21 -6.42 -0.81 -12.09
N ILE A 22 -7.21 -0.04 -11.33
CA ILE A 22 -8.10 -0.61 -10.29
C ILE A 22 -9.25 -1.39 -10.94
N GLU A 23 -9.81 -0.89 -12.04
CA GLU A 23 -10.87 -1.60 -12.79
C GLU A 23 -10.34 -2.93 -13.34
N ARG A 24 -9.11 -2.96 -13.87
CA ARG A 24 -8.51 -4.20 -14.34
C ARG A 24 -8.26 -5.20 -13.21
N LEU A 25 -7.77 -4.72 -12.06
CA LEU A 25 -7.56 -5.56 -10.88
C LEU A 25 -8.89 -6.06 -10.30
N SER A 26 -9.97 -5.27 -10.37
CA SER A 26 -11.29 -5.69 -9.91
C SER A 26 -11.87 -6.81 -10.78
N PHE A 27 -11.70 -6.75 -12.10
CA PHE A 27 -12.09 -7.86 -12.98
C PHE A 27 -11.30 -9.14 -12.73
N ALA A 28 -9.98 -9.02 -12.46
CA ALA A 28 -9.17 -10.19 -12.08
C ALA A 28 -9.67 -10.83 -10.78
N LEU A 29 -9.90 -10.00 -9.75
CA LEU A 29 -10.44 -10.47 -8.47
C LEU A 29 -11.85 -11.05 -8.58
N HIS A 30 -12.71 -10.47 -9.43
CA HIS A 30 -14.03 -11.03 -9.67
C HIS A 30 -13.95 -12.45 -10.24
N ARG A 31 -13.04 -12.68 -11.19
CA ARG A 31 -12.83 -14.01 -11.78
C ARG A 31 -12.32 -15.02 -10.75
N GLU A 32 -11.41 -14.62 -9.89
CA GLU A 32 -10.74 -15.50 -8.93
C GLU A 32 -11.57 -15.74 -7.65
N ARG A 33 -12.09 -14.66 -7.06
CA ARG A 33 -12.70 -14.65 -5.72
C ARG A 33 -14.20 -14.33 -5.74
N ARG A 34 -14.81 -14.09 -6.91
CA ARG A 34 -16.23 -13.73 -7.07
C ARG A 34 -16.66 -12.51 -6.24
N VAL A 35 -15.74 -11.57 -6.05
CA VAL A 35 -16.01 -10.26 -5.43
C VAL A 35 -16.64 -9.34 -6.48
N ASP A 36 -17.60 -8.51 -6.08
CA ASP A 36 -18.20 -7.53 -7.00
C ASP A 36 -17.16 -6.48 -7.46
N PRO A 37 -17.02 -6.23 -8.78
CA PRO A 37 -16.05 -5.23 -9.26
C PRO A 37 -16.29 -3.82 -8.72
N GLY A 38 -17.56 -3.43 -8.53
CA GLY A 38 -17.96 -2.15 -7.98
C GLY A 38 -17.51 -1.98 -6.54
N ASP A 39 -17.62 -3.03 -5.72
CA ASP A 39 -17.11 -3.04 -4.34
C ASP A 39 -15.58 -2.85 -4.30
N VAL A 40 -14.84 -3.48 -5.21
CA VAL A 40 -13.38 -3.31 -5.30
C VAL A 40 -13.03 -1.88 -5.73
N VAL A 41 -13.70 -1.33 -6.74
CA VAL A 41 -13.48 0.05 -7.17
C VAL A 41 -13.81 1.03 -6.04
N HIS A 42 -14.88 0.79 -5.29
CA HIS A 42 -15.25 1.59 -4.13
C HIS A 42 -14.20 1.52 -3.00
N ALA A 43 -13.65 0.33 -2.75
CA ALA A 43 -12.68 0.11 -1.67
C ALA A 43 -11.25 0.59 -1.99
N PHE A 44 -10.83 0.52 -3.26
CA PHE A 44 -9.43 0.71 -3.66
C PHE A 44 -9.21 1.83 -4.69
N GLY A 45 -10.28 2.43 -5.22
CA GLY A 45 -10.20 3.50 -6.21
C GLY A 45 -9.24 4.62 -5.80
N PHE A 46 -8.49 5.11 -6.79
CA PHE A 46 -7.61 6.26 -6.57
C PHE A 46 -8.42 7.55 -6.48
N LYS A 47 -8.00 8.42 -5.57
CA LYS A 47 -8.50 9.76 -5.31
C LYS A 47 -7.34 10.74 -5.45
N CYS A 48 -7.65 11.93 -5.95
CA CYS A 48 -6.69 13.04 -6.05
C CYS A 48 -5.35 12.63 -6.71
N ASP A 49 -4.26 12.74 -5.98
CA ASP A 49 -2.86 12.56 -6.38
C ASP A 49 -2.29 11.17 -6.05
N GLU A 50 -3.08 10.25 -5.51
CA GLU A 50 -2.63 8.92 -5.09
C GLU A 50 -2.05 8.08 -6.25
N LEU A 51 -2.65 8.15 -7.44
CA LEU A 51 -2.12 7.45 -8.61
C LEU A 51 -0.76 8.03 -9.03
N ALA A 52 -0.59 9.36 -8.94
CA ALA A 52 0.68 10.01 -9.25
C ALA A 52 1.76 9.59 -8.25
N PHE A 53 1.42 9.55 -6.95
CA PHE A 53 2.29 9.04 -5.90
C PHE A 53 2.72 7.58 -6.16
N ALA A 54 1.76 6.68 -6.41
CA ALA A 54 2.06 5.27 -6.67
C ALA A 54 2.98 5.09 -7.88
N ARG A 55 2.74 5.85 -8.96
CA ARG A 55 3.60 5.86 -10.15
C ARG A 55 5.00 6.35 -9.83
N GLU A 56 5.12 7.43 -9.05
CA GLU A 56 6.41 8.02 -8.68
C GLU A 56 7.26 7.03 -7.89
N VAL A 57 6.69 6.43 -6.83
CA VAL A 57 7.38 5.42 -6.00
C VAL A 57 7.78 4.22 -6.85
N LEU A 58 6.84 3.64 -7.59
CA LEU A 58 7.11 2.44 -8.39
C LEU A 58 8.11 2.71 -9.53
N THR A 59 8.23 3.95 -10.02
CA THR A 59 9.18 4.32 -11.08
C THR A 59 10.57 4.59 -10.51
N ARG A 60 10.67 5.44 -9.49
CA ARG A 60 11.94 5.93 -8.93
C ARG A 60 12.57 4.96 -7.94
N HIS A 61 11.78 4.13 -7.28
CA HIS A 61 12.25 3.24 -6.22
C HIS A 61 11.78 1.80 -6.49
N PRO A 62 12.34 1.12 -7.51
CA PRO A 62 11.91 -0.22 -7.95
C PRO A 62 12.07 -1.31 -6.88
N ARG A 63 12.86 -1.06 -5.83
CA ARG A 63 12.99 -1.94 -4.67
C ARG A 63 11.70 -2.06 -3.86
N TYR A 64 10.79 -1.08 -3.96
CA TYR A 64 9.53 -1.15 -3.24
C TYR A 64 8.48 -1.92 -4.03
N TRP A 65 7.82 -2.85 -3.36
CA TRP A 65 6.53 -3.35 -3.80
C TRP A 65 5.43 -2.53 -3.14
N VAL A 66 4.60 -1.90 -3.96
CA VAL A 66 3.52 -1.02 -3.48
C VAL A 66 2.19 -1.75 -3.55
N PHE A 67 1.41 -1.59 -2.49
CA PHE A 67 0.08 -2.14 -2.32
C PHE A 67 -0.89 -1.01 -2.06
N ARG A 68 -2.00 -0.98 -2.79
CA ARG A 68 -3.14 -0.14 -2.48
C ARG A 68 -3.93 -0.77 -1.34
N THR A 69 -4.19 -0.05 -0.27
CA THR A 69 -4.92 -0.57 0.90
C THR A 69 -6.42 -0.28 0.78
N HIS A 70 -7.22 -1.03 1.53
CA HIS A 70 -8.67 -0.85 1.57
C HIS A 70 -9.02 0.42 2.37
N GLN A 71 -9.51 1.46 1.70
CA GLN A 71 -9.71 2.81 2.29
C GLN A 71 -10.59 2.82 3.55
N GLN A 72 -11.63 1.97 3.60
CA GLN A 72 -12.53 1.90 4.77
C GLN A 72 -11.93 1.18 5.99
N ARG A 73 -10.74 0.58 5.89
CA ARG A 73 -10.15 -0.24 6.96
C ARG A 73 -9.16 0.51 7.86
N ARG A 74 -9.02 1.83 7.75
CA ARG A 74 -8.12 2.62 8.63
C ARG A 74 -6.70 2.00 8.70
N CYS A 75 -6.15 1.67 7.55
CA CYS A 75 -4.82 1.11 7.40
C CYS A 75 -3.95 1.91 6.41
N GLY A 76 -4.22 3.21 6.29
CA GLY A 76 -3.56 4.09 5.32
C GLY A 76 -4.12 4.00 3.91
N ASP A 77 -3.48 4.71 3.00
CA ASP A 77 -3.70 4.71 1.56
C ASP A 77 -2.87 3.66 0.82
N PHE A 78 -1.67 3.36 1.34
CA PHE A 78 -0.75 2.41 0.75
C PHE A 78 0.05 1.63 1.79
N ALA A 79 0.53 0.45 1.39
CA ALA A 79 1.69 -0.17 2.00
C ALA A 79 2.81 -0.27 0.97
N ALA A 80 4.02 0.13 1.34
CA ALA A 80 5.23 -0.05 0.54
C ALA A 80 6.18 -0.98 1.29
N VAL A 81 6.46 -2.14 0.70
CA VAL A 81 7.38 -3.14 1.27
C VAL A 81 8.75 -2.98 0.63
N ASP A 82 9.78 -2.75 1.44
CA ASP A 82 11.16 -2.69 0.97
C ASP A 82 11.69 -4.09 0.67
N MET A 83 11.88 -4.41 -0.60
CA MET A 83 12.35 -5.73 -1.04
C MET A 83 13.88 -5.84 -1.12
N SER A 84 14.63 -4.89 -0.55
CA SER A 84 16.10 -4.94 -0.53
C SER A 84 16.67 -6.12 0.24
N SER A 85 15.97 -6.60 1.27
CA SER A 85 16.36 -7.82 2.00
C SER A 85 15.79 -9.08 1.32
N PRO A 86 16.60 -10.15 1.15
CA PRO A 86 16.07 -11.46 0.74
C PRO A 86 15.25 -12.14 1.85
N ASP A 87 15.52 -11.82 3.12
CA ASP A 87 14.83 -12.36 4.29
C ASP A 87 13.51 -11.61 4.55
N PRO A 88 12.34 -12.29 4.48
CA PRO A 88 11.04 -11.69 4.76
C PRO A 88 10.91 -11.04 6.13
N ALA A 89 11.60 -11.53 7.17
CA ALA A 89 11.51 -10.96 8.52
C ALA A 89 12.24 -9.62 8.64
N ARG A 90 13.17 -9.33 7.72
CA ARG A 90 13.98 -8.10 7.71
C ARG A 90 13.46 -7.06 6.71
N ARG A 91 12.41 -7.36 5.95
CA ARG A 91 11.80 -6.42 5.01
C ARG A 91 10.89 -5.46 5.76
N ALA A 92 11.18 -4.17 5.67
CA ALA A 92 10.36 -3.15 6.29
C ALA A 92 9.06 -2.90 5.50
N VAL A 93 7.95 -2.73 6.21
CA VAL A 93 6.66 -2.33 5.67
C VAL A 93 6.36 -0.89 6.06
N CYS A 94 6.32 0.01 5.08
CA CYS A 94 5.89 1.38 5.27
C CYS A 94 4.39 1.49 5.02
N VAL A 95 3.60 1.77 6.05
CA VAL A 95 2.17 2.07 5.92
C VAL A 95 2.02 3.58 5.76
N VAL A 96 1.45 4.00 4.63
CA VAL A 96 1.47 5.37 4.16
C VAL A 96 0.07 5.95 4.13
N GLU A 97 -0.12 7.12 4.72
CA GLU A 97 -1.29 7.99 4.55
C GLU A 97 -0.86 9.27 3.82
N LEU A 98 -1.50 9.58 2.70
CA LEU A 98 -1.25 10.81 1.96
C LEU A 98 -2.07 11.95 2.55
N LYS A 99 -1.40 13.05 2.86
CA LYS A 99 -2.03 14.30 3.28
C LYS A 99 -1.46 15.47 2.51
N ARG A 100 -2.32 16.09 1.70
CA ARG A 100 -1.93 17.19 0.81
C ARG A 100 -1.35 18.36 1.61
N ALA A 101 -0.19 18.85 1.19
CA ALA A 101 0.51 19.98 1.80
C ALA A 101 0.84 19.80 3.30
N GLU A 102 0.82 18.57 3.83
CA GLU A 102 1.27 18.30 5.19
C GLU A 102 2.74 17.87 5.22
N ALA A 103 3.45 18.32 6.26
CA ALA A 103 4.80 17.88 6.54
C ALA A 103 4.86 16.37 6.82
N LEU A 104 5.97 15.75 6.44
CA LEU A 104 6.24 14.35 6.70
C LEU A 104 6.26 14.08 8.21
N ARG A 105 5.53 13.05 8.65
CA ARG A 105 5.54 12.52 10.02
C ARG A 105 5.78 11.02 9.98
N VAL A 106 6.67 10.54 10.83
CA VAL A 106 7.05 9.12 10.96
C VAL A 106 6.72 8.66 12.37
N ASP A 107 5.99 7.56 12.50
CA ASP A 107 5.54 6.84 13.71
C ASP A 107 4.75 7.62 14.77
N ARG A 108 5.20 8.82 15.16
CA ARG A 108 4.48 9.73 16.07
C ARG A 108 3.57 10.67 15.29
N GLY A 109 2.28 10.70 15.65
CA GLY A 109 1.29 11.61 15.06
C GLY A 109 0.60 11.08 13.78
N ALA A 110 0.88 9.84 13.38
CA ALA A 110 0.15 9.16 12.33
C ALA A 110 -1.17 8.62 12.92
N GLY A 111 -2.23 9.43 12.84
CA GLY A 111 -3.46 9.32 13.64
C GLY A 111 -4.30 8.04 13.47
N LEU A 112 -5.57 8.10 13.92
CA LEU A 112 -6.55 6.99 13.94
C LEU A 112 -6.70 6.21 12.62
N GLN A 113 -6.29 6.79 11.49
CA GLN A 113 -6.34 6.20 10.15
C GLN A 113 -5.28 5.13 9.88
N LEU A 114 -4.30 4.95 10.78
CA LEU A 114 -3.31 3.85 10.72
C LEU A 114 -3.48 2.84 11.87
N ALA A 115 -4.62 2.90 12.57
CA ALA A 115 -4.90 2.06 13.72
C ALA A 115 -4.82 0.56 13.39
N ARG A 116 -5.06 0.18 12.13
CA ARG A 116 -5.08 -1.22 11.69
C ARG A 116 -3.86 -1.66 10.88
N ALA A 117 -2.72 -0.99 11.10
CA ALA A 117 -1.46 -1.34 10.45
C ALA A 117 -1.00 -2.77 10.79
N ALA A 118 -1.28 -3.24 12.02
CA ALA A 118 -0.92 -4.60 12.45
C ALA A 118 -1.74 -5.67 11.71
N GLU A 119 -3.04 -5.45 11.52
CA GLU A 119 -3.88 -6.39 10.76
C GLU A 119 -3.55 -6.36 9.26
N LEU A 120 -3.18 -5.20 8.72
CA LEU A 120 -2.65 -5.11 7.35
C LEU A 120 -1.36 -5.92 7.20
N LEU A 121 -0.43 -5.83 8.15
CA LEU A 121 0.79 -6.64 8.16
C LEU A 121 0.46 -8.14 8.23
N ALA A 122 -0.43 -8.54 9.13
CA ALA A 122 -0.86 -9.93 9.26
C ALA A 122 -1.47 -10.45 7.95
N ALA A 123 -2.29 -9.64 7.28
CA ALA A 123 -2.85 -9.98 5.98
C ALA A 123 -1.76 -10.09 4.89
N LEU A 124 -0.80 -9.15 4.84
CA LEU A 124 0.33 -9.20 3.90
C LEU A 124 1.15 -10.47 4.10
N ALA A 125 1.49 -10.80 5.35
CA ALA A 125 2.23 -12.01 5.69
C ALA A 125 1.47 -13.27 5.25
N ALA A 126 0.19 -13.37 5.62
CA ALA A 126 -0.64 -14.55 5.33
C ALA A 126 -0.93 -14.74 3.83
N GLU A 127 -1.21 -13.67 3.08
CA GLU A 127 -1.62 -13.77 1.68
C GLU A 127 -0.45 -13.78 0.69
N THR A 128 0.74 -13.28 1.07
CA THR A 128 1.85 -13.11 0.12
C THR A 128 3.16 -13.80 0.51
N GLY A 129 3.39 -14.04 1.81
CA GLY A 129 4.65 -14.58 2.32
C GLY A 129 5.88 -13.70 2.09
N ILE A 130 5.71 -12.46 1.59
CA ILE A 130 6.86 -11.57 1.32
C ILE A 130 7.36 -10.88 2.58
N VAL A 131 6.59 -10.87 3.66
CA VAL A 131 6.97 -10.39 4.98
C VAL A 131 6.46 -11.38 6.02
N THR A 132 7.05 -11.36 7.20
CA THR A 132 6.51 -12.08 8.36
C THR A 132 5.58 -11.18 9.18
N ALA A 133 4.82 -11.77 10.10
CA ALA A 133 3.88 -11.02 10.95
C ALA A 133 4.58 -10.13 12.00
N ASP A 134 5.89 -10.31 12.20
CA ASP A 134 6.77 -9.54 13.08
C ASP A 134 7.70 -8.59 12.31
N ALA A 135 7.55 -8.50 10.98
CA ALA A 135 8.38 -7.62 10.17
C ALA A 135 8.24 -6.14 10.62
N PRO A 136 9.32 -5.33 10.53
CA PRO A 136 9.28 -3.94 10.95
C PRO A 136 8.21 -3.14 10.21
N VAL A 137 7.35 -2.44 10.96
CA VAL A 137 6.34 -1.54 10.39
C VAL A 137 6.67 -0.11 10.74
N VAL A 138 6.77 0.72 9.71
CA VAL A 138 6.95 2.17 9.84
C VAL A 138 5.67 2.86 9.37
N ARG A 139 5.09 3.71 10.20
CA ARG A 139 3.90 4.48 9.87
C ARG A 139 4.30 5.85 9.38
N VAL A 140 3.80 6.27 8.22
CA VAL A 140 4.22 7.52 7.61
C VAL A 140 3.02 8.31 7.09
N THR A 141 3.01 9.60 7.34
CA THR A 141 1.98 10.53 6.85
C THR A 141 2.63 11.76 6.26
N GLY A 142 2.06 12.32 5.19
CA GLY A 142 2.48 13.61 4.66
C GLY A 142 2.16 13.79 3.18
N ASP A 143 2.71 14.85 2.60
CA ASP A 143 2.61 15.10 1.17
C ASP A 143 3.27 13.99 0.33
N GLY A 144 2.65 13.63 -0.79
CA GLY A 144 3.11 12.54 -1.65
C GLY A 144 4.55 12.71 -2.14
N ARG A 145 4.98 13.93 -2.48
CA ARG A 145 6.35 14.17 -2.96
C ARG A 145 7.38 14.01 -1.84
N ALA A 146 7.05 14.51 -0.64
CA ALA A 146 7.90 14.38 0.54
C ALA A 146 8.06 12.90 0.94
N LEU A 147 6.94 12.15 0.92
CA LEU A 147 6.91 10.70 1.17
C LEU A 147 7.72 9.90 0.16
N ALA A 148 7.55 10.18 -1.14
CA ALA A 148 8.32 9.51 -2.18
C ALA A 148 9.82 9.77 -2.00
N GLY A 149 10.20 11.02 -1.73
CA GLY A 149 11.59 11.38 -1.43
C GLY A 149 12.16 10.71 -0.17
N TRP A 150 11.35 10.56 0.88
CA TRP A 150 11.73 9.84 2.10
C TRP A 150 11.92 8.34 1.84
N LEU A 151 10.98 7.69 1.17
CA LEU A 151 11.11 6.29 0.75
C LEU A 151 12.40 6.08 -0.05
N GLY A 152 12.77 7.04 -0.90
CA GLY A 152 14.00 6.99 -1.69
C GLY A 152 15.29 6.90 -0.88
N ARG A 153 15.33 7.47 0.33
CA ARG A 153 16.50 7.41 1.24
C ARG A 153 16.60 6.10 2.01
N GLY A 154 15.53 5.30 2.04
CA GLY A 154 15.44 4.06 2.82
C GLY A 154 14.65 4.29 4.10
N ALA A 155 13.78 3.33 4.44
CA ALA A 155 12.89 3.41 5.59
C ALA A 155 13.60 3.18 6.95
N ALA A 156 14.90 2.89 6.92
CA ALA A 156 15.74 2.69 8.09
C ALA A 156 16.90 3.70 8.06
N ALA A 157 16.69 4.82 8.76
CA ALA A 157 17.75 5.63 9.33
C ALA A 157 17.34 5.94 10.77
#